data_AF-A0AAJ0MFD9-F1
#
_entry.id   AF-A0AAJ0MFD9-F1
#
_cell.length_a   1.000
_cell.length_b   1.000
_cell.length_c   1.000
_cell.angle_alpha   90.00
_cell.angle_beta   90.00
_cell.angle_gamma   90.00
#
_symmetry.space_group_name_H-M   'P 1'
#
loop_
_entity.id
_entity.type
_entity.pdbx_description
1 polymer ?
#
loop_
_entity_poly.entity_id
_entity_poly.type
_entity_poly.pdbx_seq_one_letter_code
_entity_poly.pdbx_strand_id
1 'polypeptide(L)'
;MPANSETTLPLSSKGTYFAPAPTDIRGPCPMLNSLANHGYIPRDGRNVCAAEITSALHDIIGVSTPVGAVFTYPIFLEHKDLPSSPFGSSSYWQATWNYLRHPSIIFFRWGMRRPGQRDPATGKRCLDLDQLARPGIIEHDISLTRRDRAAGDCVTLQPDLAQALLDSSSDEGETITMQDLAGFRKLRIATQRGENPGAVYGRLQHSFACMEIALFLGTFGDGAKVRGDFSRAFFQEERLPFREGWDWKNRKGWWSRRLGFWKLATTSRRVRRLLRGAI
;
A
#
# COMPACT_ATOMS: atom_id res chain seq x y z
N MET A 1 -28.36 28.23 37.49
CA MET A 1 -27.14 27.91 36.73
C MET A 1 -27.46 26.73 35.82
N PRO A 2 -27.59 26.91 34.50
CA PRO A 2 -27.88 25.79 33.62
C PRO A 2 -26.58 25.02 33.34
N ALA A 3 -26.72 23.69 33.31
CA ALA A 3 -25.66 22.72 33.08
C ALA A 3 -24.97 22.95 31.74
N ASN A 4 -23.64 22.90 31.75
CA ASN A 4 -22.82 22.83 30.54
C ASN A 4 -23.14 21.51 29.82
N SER A 5 -23.82 21.61 28.67
CA SER A 5 -23.93 20.52 27.72
C SER A 5 -22.54 20.24 27.16
N GLU A 6 -21.92 19.13 27.57
CA GLU A 6 -20.81 18.54 26.85
C GLU A 6 -21.28 18.19 25.44
N THR A 7 -20.82 18.97 24.47
CA THR A 7 -21.01 18.69 23.05
C THR A 7 -20.23 17.42 22.72
N THR A 8 -20.87 16.25 22.81
CA THR A 8 -20.33 15.00 22.29
C THR A 8 -20.16 15.14 20.77
N LEU A 9 -18.95 15.46 20.33
CA LEU A 9 -18.58 15.38 18.92
C LEU A 9 -18.88 13.95 18.44
N PRO A 10 -19.63 13.75 17.33
CA PRO A 10 -19.98 12.41 16.89
C PRO A 10 -18.69 11.65 16.57
N LEU A 11 -18.62 10.41 17.07
CA LEU A 11 -17.53 9.43 16.92
C LEU A 11 -17.17 9.09 15.45
N SER A 12 -17.70 9.83 14.47
CA SER A 12 -17.77 9.46 13.05
C SER A 12 -17.35 10.55 12.06
N SER A 13 -16.88 11.73 12.51
CA SER A 13 -16.54 12.80 11.55
C SER A 13 -15.40 12.38 10.60
N LYS A 14 -15.69 12.43 9.29
CA LYS A 14 -14.72 12.16 8.22
C LYS A 14 -13.49 13.06 8.36
N GLY A 15 -12.31 12.47 8.29
CA GLY A 15 -11.01 13.12 8.48
C GLY A 15 -10.45 13.01 9.90
N THR A 16 -11.28 12.71 10.91
CA THR A 16 -10.79 12.47 12.27
C THR A 16 -10.21 11.06 12.38
N TYR A 17 -9.00 10.96 12.93
CA TYR A 17 -8.35 9.68 13.19
C TYR A 17 -9.01 8.94 14.35
N PHE A 18 -9.30 7.67 14.14
CA PHE A 18 -9.59 6.67 15.16
C PHE A 18 -8.77 5.43 14.85
N ALA A 19 -8.16 4.83 15.87
CA ALA A 19 -7.55 3.51 15.74
C ALA A 19 -8.62 2.48 15.34
N PRO A 20 -8.27 1.44 14.55
CA PRO A 20 -9.24 0.41 14.17
C PRO A 20 -9.80 -0.29 15.42
N ALA A 21 -11.10 -0.51 15.46
CA ALA A 21 -11.70 -1.37 16.47
C ALA A 21 -11.28 -2.84 16.23
N PRO A 22 -11.30 -3.71 17.25
CA PRO A 22 -10.98 -5.13 17.07
C PRO A 22 -11.83 -5.86 16.02
N THR A 23 -13.03 -5.34 15.72
CA THR A 23 -13.95 -5.87 14.71
C THR A 23 -13.72 -5.33 13.30
N ASP A 24 -12.88 -4.31 13.15
CA ASP A 24 -12.60 -3.68 11.86
C ASP A 24 -11.60 -4.50 11.06
N ILE A 25 -11.78 -4.55 9.75
CA ILE A 25 -10.87 -5.24 8.82
C ILE A 25 -9.84 -4.25 8.31
N ARG A 26 -8.58 -4.68 8.27
CA ARG A 26 -7.47 -3.95 7.66
C ARG A 26 -6.73 -4.88 6.70
N GLY A 27 -5.96 -4.26 5.80
CA GLY A 27 -5.13 -4.94 4.82
C GLY A 27 -3.63 -4.81 5.14
N PRO A 28 -2.77 -5.35 4.26
CA PRO A 28 -1.33 -5.16 4.35
C PRO A 28 -0.88 -3.76 3.88
N CYS A 29 -1.79 -2.97 3.28
CA CYS A 29 -1.49 -1.64 2.74
C CYS A 29 -1.70 -0.54 3.79
N PRO A 30 -0.63 0.07 4.33
CA PRO A 30 -0.77 1.09 5.36
C PRO A 30 -1.55 2.32 4.90
N MET A 31 -1.44 2.70 3.63
CA MET A 31 -2.19 3.85 3.08
C MET A 31 -3.71 3.66 3.15
N LEU A 32 -4.21 2.49 2.72
CA LEU A 32 -5.66 2.23 2.75
C LEU A 32 -6.16 2.05 4.19
N ASN A 33 -5.35 1.44 5.05
CA ASN A 33 -5.64 1.38 6.48
C ASN A 33 -5.75 2.78 7.09
N SER A 34 -4.83 3.69 6.76
CA SER A 34 -4.91 5.10 7.20
C SER A 34 -6.15 5.80 6.69
N LEU A 35 -6.53 5.59 5.43
CA LEU A 35 -7.76 6.18 4.90
C LEU A 35 -9.00 5.66 5.64
N ALA A 36 -9.05 4.38 6.01
CA ALA A 36 -10.13 3.80 6.83
C ALA A 36 -10.11 4.35 8.27
N ASN A 37 -8.93 4.44 8.89
CA ASN A 37 -8.76 5.02 10.24
C ASN A 37 -9.18 6.50 10.31
N HIS A 38 -9.15 7.22 9.19
CA HIS A 38 -9.67 8.59 9.07
C HIS A 38 -11.11 8.67 8.53
N GLY A 39 -11.73 7.55 8.13
CA GLY A 39 -13.09 7.52 7.57
C GLY A 39 -13.22 8.15 6.17
N TYR A 40 -12.13 8.19 5.40
CA TYR A 40 -12.18 8.59 3.99
C TYR A 40 -12.68 7.47 3.07
N ILE A 41 -12.52 6.23 3.52
CA ILE A 41 -13.18 5.02 3.04
C ILE A 41 -13.90 4.37 4.25
N PRO A 42 -14.77 3.36 4.07
CA PRO A 42 -15.46 2.69 5.19
C PRO A 42 -14.52 2.33 6.35
N ARG A 43 -14.85 2.81 7.56
CA ARG A 43 -13.98 2.68 8.75
C ARG A 43 -13.79 1.23 9.19
N ASP A 44 -14.81 0.41 8.96
CA ASP A 44 -14.79 -1.02 9.26
C ASP A 44 -13.98 -1.83 8.23
N GLY A 45 -13.49 -1.19 7.16
CA GLY A 45 -12.70 -1.79 6.09
C GLY A 45 -13.47 -2.76 5.21
N ARG A 46 -14.81 -2.74 5.25
CA ARG A 46 -15.68 -3.63 4.46
C ARG A 46 -16.35 -2.88 3.33
N ASN A 47 -16.68 -3.61 2.27
CA ASN A 47 -17.42 -3.08 1.12
C ASN A 47 -16.84 -1.77 0.53
N VAL A 48 -15.51 -1.61 0.58
CA VAL A 48 -14.82 -0.44 0.04
C VAL A 48 -14.96 -0.42 -1.48
N CYS A 49 -15.51 0.64 -2.05
CA CYS A 49 -15.73 0.80 -3.48
C CYS A 49 -14.56 1.48 -4.19
N ALA A 50 -14.36 1.16 -5.47
CA ALA A 50 -13.26 1.72 -6.27
C ALA A 50 -13.29 3.25 -6.32
N ALA A 51 -14.49 3.83 -6.45
CA ALA A 51 -14.68 5.27 -6.47
C ALA A 51 -14.16 5.93 -5.19
N GLU A 52 -14.43 5.35 -4.02
CA GLU A 52 -14.01 5.89 -2.73
C GLU A 52 -12.49 5.90 -2.60
N ILE A 53 -11.82 4.81 -3.00
CA ILE A 53 -10.36 4.74 -3.03
C ILE A 53 -9.80 5.76 -4.03
N THR A 54 -10.32 5.83 -5.26
CA THR A 54 -9.81 6.79 -6.25
C THR A 54 -9.97 8.25 -5.81
N SER A 55 -11.11 8.60 -5.22
CA SER A 55 -11.36 9.94 -4.69
C SER A 55 -10.46 10.24 -3.50
N ALA A 56 -10.32 9.30 -2.56
CA ALA A 56 -9.44 9.47 -1.40
C ALA A 56 -7.96 9.65 -1.81
N LEU A 57 -7.46 8.82 -2.73
CA LEU A 57 -6.11 8.97 -3.28
C LEU A 57 -5.92 10.33 -3.97
N HIS A 58 -6.92 10.81 -4.70
CA HIS A 58 -6.85 12.07 -5.44
C HIS A 58 -6.95 13.31 -4.55
N ASP A 59 -7.94 13.34 -3.67
CA ASP A 59 -8.33 14.53 -2.91
C ASP A 59 -7.55 14.65 -1.59
N ILE A 60 -7.26 13.51 -0.96
CA ILE A 60 -6.67 13.45 0.37
C ILE A 60 -5.16 13.16 0.31
N ILE A 61 -4.73 12.29 -0.60
CA ILE A 61 -3.31 11.87 -0.70
C ILE A 61 -2.53 12.69 -1.74
N GLY A 62 -3.24 13.36 -2.65
CA GLY A 62 -2.61 14.12 -3.73
C GLY A 62 -1.91 13.22 -4.74
N VAL A 63 -2.46 12.03 -5.00
CA VAL A 63 -2.07 11.16 -6.11
C VAL A 63 -2.83 11.60 -7.36
N SER A 64 -2.20 11.64 -8.53
CA SER A 64 -2.94 12.00 -9.75
C SER A 64 -3.96 10.92 -10.13
N THR A 65 -5.08 11.29 -10.73
CA THR A 65 -6.12 10.34 -11.15
C THR A 65 -5.59 9.19 -12.00
N PRO A 66 -4.71 9.42 -12.99
CA PRO A 66 -4.14 8.32 -13.77
C PRO A 66 -3.32 7.33 -12.92
N VAL A 67 -2.56 7.83 -11.95
CA VAL A 67 -1.76 6.98 -11.04
C VAL A 67 -2.69 6.21 -10.09
N GLY A 68 -3.67 6.90 -9.47
CA GLY A 68 -4.64 6.26 -8.58
C GLY A 68 -5.47 5.19 -9.26
N ALA A 69 -5.87 5.41 -10.52
CA ALA A 69 -6.60 4.44 -11.33
C ALA A 69 -5.80 3.15 -11.57
N VAL A 70 -4.49 3.24 -11.81
CA VAL A 70 -3.62 2.07 -11.98
C VAL A 70 -3.51 1.23 -10.71
N PHE A 71 -3.52 1.87 -9.53
CA PHE A 71 -3.51 1.14 -8.27
C PHE A 71 -4.88 0.58 -7.87
N THR A 72 -5.95 1.24 -8.30
CA THR A 72 -7.30 0.91 -7.84
C THR A 72 -7.99 -0.08 -8.76
N TYR A 73 -8.10 0.18 -10.06
CA TYR A 73 -8.99 -0.64 -10.90
C TYR A 73 -8.59 -2.11 -11.05
N PRO A 74 -7.29 -2.48 -11.13
CA PRO A 74 -6.91 -3.89 -11.22
C PRO A 74 -7.39 -4.73 -10.02
N ILE A 75 -7.31 -4.21 -8.80
CA ILE A 75 -7.70 -4.97 -7.59
C ILE A 75 -9.21 -5.22 -7.49
N PHE A 76 -10.05 -4.42 -8.17
CA PHE A 76 -11.51 -4.59 -8.23
C PHE A 76 -11.98 -5.59 -9.29
N LEU A 77 -11.07 -6.12 -10.12
CA LEU A 77 -11.36 -7.28 -10.95
C LEU A 77 -11.65 -8.49 -10.05
N GLU A 78 -12.47 -9.41 -10.55
CA GLU A 78 -12.74 -10.65 -9.80
C GLU A 78 -11.49 -11.49 -9.74
N HIS A 79 -11.21 -11.98 -8.54
CA HIS A 79 -10.21 -12.99 -8.36
C HIS A 79 -10.61 -14.25 -9.14
N LYS A 80 -9.68 -14.74 -9.94
CA LYS A 80 -9.79 -16.02 -10.62
C LYS A 80 -8.59 -16.84 -10.18
N ASP A 81 -8.85 -18.05 -9.70
CA ASP A 81 -7.81 -19.06 -9.50
C ASP A 81 -7.29 -19.44 -10.89
N LEU A 82 -6.29 -18.69 -11.37
CA LEU A 82 -5.63 -19.07 -12.61
C LEU A 82 -4.78 -20.30 -12.32
N PRO A 83 -4.81 -21.35 -13.17
CA PRO A 83 -3.88 -22.45 -13.04
C PRO A 83 -2.44 -21.90 -13.08
N SER A 84 -1.53 -22.58 -12.38
CA SER A 84 -0.11 -22.19 -12.26
C SER A 84 0.56 -21.89 -13.61
N SER A 85 0.05 -22.52 -14.68
CA SER A 85 0.14 -22.05 -16.06
C SER A 85 -1.27 -21.83 -16.62
N PRO A 86 -1.65 -20.62 -17.09
CA PRO A 86 -2.92 -20.38 -17.79
C PRO A 86 -3.07 -21.20 -19.09
N PHE A 87 -2.01 -21.92 -19.50
CA PHE A 87 -1.94 -22.67 -20.75
C PHE A 87 -1.46 -24.12 -20.58
N GLY A 88 -1.34 -24.63 -19.34
CA GLY A 88 -0.80 -25.98 -19.10
C GLY A 88 0.63 -26.15 -19.63
N SER A 89 1.00 -27.38 -20.03
CA SER A 89 2.29 -27.73 -20.67
C SER A 89 2.39 -27.25 -22.13
N SER A 90 1.97 -26.02 -22.41
CA SER A 90 2.02 -25.43 -23.75
C SER A 90 3.43 -24.98 -24.12
N SER A 91 3.79 -25.08 -25.41
CA SER A 91 5.08 -24.59 -25.90
C SER A 91 5.22 -23.07 -25.72
N TYR A 92 6.46 -22.59 -25.60
CA TYR A 92 6.79 -21.15 -25.47
C TYR A 92 6.06 -20.26 -26.50
N TRP A 93 5.91 -20.75 -27.74
CA TRP A 93 5.24 -20.03 -28.83
C TRP A 93 3.72 -19.94 -28.64
N GLN A 94 3.07 -20.98 -28.12
CA GLN A 94 1.64 -20.95 -27.81
C GLN A 94 1.34 -20.01 -26.64
N ALA A 95 2.18 -20.00 -25.60
CA ALA A 95 2.06 -19.04 -24.52
C ALA A 95 2.19 -17.59 -25.04
N THR A 96 3.23 -17.31 -25.84
CA THR A 96 3.46 -16.00 -26.45
C THR A 96 2.29 -15.55 -27.32
N TRP A 97 1.74 -16.44 -28.13
CA TRP A 97 0.59 -16.15 -29.00
C TRP A 97 -0.71 -15.90 -28.22
N ASN A 98 -0.94 -16.65 -27.14
CA ASN A 98 -2.09 -16.42 -26.27
C ASN A 98 -1.97 -15.12 -25.46
N TYR A 99 -0.77 -14.72 -25.04
CA TYR A 99 -0.53 -13.40 -24.45
C TYR A 99 -0.82 -12.26 -25.43
N LEU A 100 -0.44 -12.41 -26.70
CA LEU A 100 -0.74 -11.46 -27.77
C LEU A 100 -2.23 -11.36 -28.09
N ARG A 101 -2.96 -12.49 -28.06
CA ARG A 101 -4.41 -12.54 -28.32
C ARG A 101 -5.29 -12.13 -27.13
N HIS A 102 -4.79 -12.30 -25.91
CA HIS A 102 -5.49 -11.95 -24.67
C HIS A 102 -4.65 -11.00 -23.80
N PRO A 103 -4.36 -9.77 -24.28
CA PRO A 103 -3.55 -8.81 -23.51
C PRO A 103 -4.18 -8.44 -22.16
N SER A 104 -5.50 -8.63 -22.02
CA SER A 104 -6.24 -8.43 -20.77
C SER A 104 -5.94 -9.46 -19.68
N ILE A 105 -5.35 -10.63 -20.01
CA ILE A 105 -5.01 -11.69 -19.03
C ILE A 105 -3.98 -11.23 -18.01
N ILE A 106 -3.10 -10.29 -18.43
CA ILE A 106 -2.14 -9.64 -17.54
C ILE A 106 -2.86 -8.88 -16.44
N PHE A 107 -3.98 -8.21 -16.75
CA PHE A 107 -4.77 -7.44 -15.80
C PHE A 107 -5.69 -8.31 -14.94
N PHE A 108 -6.29 -9.37 -15.50
CA PHE A 108 -7.16 -10.30 -14.74
C PHE A 108 -6.43 -11.03 -13.62
N ARG A 109 -5.11 -11.22 -13.73
CA ARG A 109 -4.27 -11.84 -12.71
C ARG A 109 -4.14 -11.02 -11.43
N TRP A 110 -4.61 -9.76 -11.44
CA TRP A 110 -4.56 -8.83 -10.32
C TRP A 110 -5.89 -8.68 -9.58
N GLY A 111 -6.94 -9.40 -10.00
CA GLY A 111 -8.24 -9.34 -9.35
C GLY A 111 -8.18 -9.86 -7.92
N MET A 112 -8.62 -9.03 -6.97
CA MET A 112 -8.62 -9.34 -5.53
C MET A 112 -10.02 -9.44 -4.94
N ARG A 113 -11.04 -8.93 -5.66
CA ARG A 113 -12.43 -8.99 -5.23
C ARG A 113 -12.97 -10.42 -5.29
N ARG A 114 -13.71 -10.87 -4.27
CA ARG A 114 -14.42 -12.17 -4.30
C ARG A 114 -15.38 -12.25 -5.52
N PRO A 115 -15.56 -13.42 -6.15
CA PRO A 115 -16.53 -13.58 -7.24
C PRO A 115 -17.91 -13.07 -6.86
N GLY A 116 -18.52 -12.23 -7.70
CA GLY A 116 -19.87 -11.67 -7.46
C GLY A 116 -19.96 -10.63 -6.33
N GLN A 117 -18.90 -10.36 -5.56
CA GLN A 117 -18.94 -9.43 -4.43
C GLN A 117 -19.31 -8.02 -4.88
N ARG A 118 -20.36 -7.46 -4.28
CA ARG A 118 -20.87 -6.12 -4.52
C ARG A 118 -21.34 -5.51 -3.20
N ASP A 119 -21.27 -4.19 -3.14
CA ASP A 119 -21.77 -3.46 -1.99
C ASP A 119 -23.30 -3.66 -1.90
N PRO A 120 -23.84 -4.17 -0.78
CA PRO A 120 -25.27 -4.47 -0.67
C PRO A 120 -26.17 -3.24 -0.82
N ALA A 121 -25.68 -2.06 -0.45
CA ALA A 121 -26.47 -0.82 -0.49
C ALA A 121 -26.54 -0.21 -1.90
N THR A 122 -25.45 -0.27 -2.67
CA THR A 122 -25.31 0.44 -3.95
C THR A 122 -25.19 -0.47 -5.16
N GLY A 123 -24.96 -1.76 -4.97
CA GLY A 123 -24.68 -2.73 -6.05
C GLY A 123 -23.34 -2.51 -6.76
N LYS A 124 -22.53 -1.55 -6.33
CA LYS A 124 -21.21 -1.25 -6.92
C LYS A 124 -20.21 -2.36 -6.59
N ARG A 125 -19.19 -2.51 -7.44
CA ARG A 125 -18.07 -3.43 -7.13
C ARG A 125 -17.34 -2.91 -5.89
N CYS A 126 -17.24 -3.76 -4.88
CA CYS A 126 -16.61 -3.47 -3.60
C CYS A 126 -15.57 -4.54 -3.24
N LEU A 127 -14.68 -4.24 -2.29
CA LEU A 127 -13.79 -5.23 -1.67
C LEU A 127 -13.64 -4.94 -0.18
N ASP A 128 -13.35 -5.98 0.60
CA ASP A 128 -12.88 -5.82 1.98
C ASP A 128 -11.34 -5.69 1.98
N LEU A 129 -10.78 -4.91 2.90
CA LEU A 129 -9.35 -4.56 2.88
C LEU A 129 -8.41 -5.76 3.09
N ASP A 130 -8.84 -6.81 3.80
CA ASP A 130 -8.08 -8.06 4.00
C ASP A 130 -7.83 -8.80 2.69
N GLN A 131 -8.68 -8.62 1.68
CA GLN A 131 -8.52 -9.26 0.37
C GLN A 131 -7.28 -8.78 -0.40
N LEU A 132 -6.70 -7.66 0.01
CA LEU A 132 -5.42 -7.19 -0.50
C LEU A 132 -4.26 -8.11 -0.10
N ALA A 133 -4.43 -8.90 0.95
CA ALA A 133 -3.51 -9.95 1.37
C ALA A 133 -3.80 -11.28 0.68
N ARG A 134 -4.29 -11.30 -0.55
CA ARG A 134 -4.34 -12.54 -1.34
C ARG A 134 -2.93 -12.90 -1.82
N PRO A 135 -2.47 -14.14 -1.60
CA PRO A 135 -1.12 -14.55 -1.94
C PRO A 135 -0.87 -14.49 -3.45
N GLY A 136 0.35 -14.11 -3.83
CA GLY A 136 0.81 -14.19 -5.23
C GLY A 136 0.23 -13.13 -6.16
N ILE A 137 -0.51 -12.15 -5.64
CA ILE A 137 -1.05 -11.02 -6.39
C ILE A 137 -0.17 -9.78 -6.18
N ILE A 138 -0.49 -8.95 -5.17
CA ILE A 138 0.31 -7.77 -4.79
C ILE A 138 1.06 -8.04 -3.49
N GLU A 139 0.38 -8.61 -2.49
CA GLU A 139 1.01 -8.98 -1.23
C GLU A 139 2.18 -9.95 -1.46
N HIS A 140 3.28 -9.68 -0.77
CA HIS A 140 4.52 -10.42 -0.93
C HIS A 140 5.31 -10.46 0.37
N ASP A 141 6.10 -11.52 0.50
CA ASP A 141 7.08 -11.70 1.56
C ASP A 141 8.10 -10.57 1.57
N ILE A 142 8.79 -10.44 2.70
CA ILE A 142 9.79 -9.40 2.95
C ILE A 142 9.11 -8.03 2.82
N SER A 143 7.90 -7.87 3.35
CA SER A 143 7.20 -6.57 3.51
C SER A 143 7.95 -5.65 4.49
N LEU A 144 7.76 -4.32 4.49
CA LEU A 144 8.53 -3.43 5.38
C LEU A 144 8.17 -3.64 6.86
N THR A 145 6.87 -3.65 7.17
CA THR A 145 6.35 -3.66 8.55
C THR A 145 5.41 -4.83 8.85
N ARG A 146 5.40 -5.85 7.97
CA ARG A 146 4.61 -7.08 8.11
C ARG A 146 5.53 -8.29 8.11
N ARG A 147 5.13 -9.37 8.81
CA ARG A 147 5.79 -10.67 8.69
C ARG A 147 5.39 -11.34 7.39
N ASP A 148 6.24 -12.28 6.96
CA ASP A 148 5.97 -13.13 5.80
C ASP A 148 4.77 -14.04 6.09
N ARG A 149 4.08 -14.47 5.03
CA ARG A 149 2.89 -15.32 5.19
C ARG A 149 3.19 -16.63 5.91
N ALA A 150 4.38 -17.19 5.72
CA ALA A 150 4.81 -18.40 6.39
C ALA A 150 4.84 -18.27 7.93
N ALA A 151 4.96 -17.04 8.45
CA ALA A 151 4.88 -16.75 9.88
C ALA A 151 3.44 -16.60 10.41
N GLY A 152 2.42 -16.76 9.56
CA GLY A 152 1.00 -16.75 9.92
C GLY A 152 0.28 -15.44 9.58
N ASP A 153 0.74 -14.31 10.14
CA ASP A 153 0.09 -13.00 9.98
C ASP A 153 0.90 -12.04 9.09
N CYS A 154 0.46 -11.88 7.84
CA CYS A 154 1.02 -10.96 6.86
C CYS A 154 0.18 -9.69 6.66
N VAL A 155 -0.80 -9.43 7.54
CA VAL A 155 -1.76 -8.32 7.41
C VAL A 155 -1.49 -7.27 8.48
N THR A 156 -1.48 -7.70 9.73
CA THR A 156 -1.40 -6.81 10.88
C THR A 156 -0.05 -6.10 10.93
N LEU A 157 -0.09 -4.81 11.22
CA LEU A 157 1.12 -4.04 11.50
C LEU A 157 1.92 -4.69 12.63
N GLN A 158 3.22 -4.90 12.40
CA GLN A 158 4.12 -5.49 13.38
C GLN A 158 4.89 -4.37 14.10
N PRO A 159 4.64 -4.11 15.39
CA PRO A 159 5.24 -2.98 16.09
C PRO A 159 6.77 -3.02 16.13
N ASP A 160 7.36 -4.21 16.27
CA ASP A 160 8.80 -4.44 16.26
C ASP A 160 9.43 -4.06 14.91
N LEU A 161 8.79 -4.44 13.80
CA LEU A 161 9.28 -4.09 12.46
C LEU A 161 9.08 -2.62 12.13
N ALA A 162 7.98 -2.02 12.59
CA ALA A 162 7.73 -0.59 12.45
C ALA A 162 8.77 0.22 13.21
N GLN A 163 9.09 -0.19 14.45
CA GLN A 163 10.13 0.43 15.26
C GLN A 163 11.50 0.25 14.61
N ALA A 164 11.86 -0.96 14.18
CA ALA A 164 13.14 -1.22 13.51
C ALA A 164 13.31 -0.43 12.20
N LEU A 165 12.22 -0.17 11.47
CA LEU A 165 12.25 0.71 10.30
C LEU A 165 12.58 2.15 10.71
N LEU A 166 11.94 2.68 11.76
CA LEU A 166 12.21 4.05 12.22
C LEU A 166 13.62 4.19 12.79
N ASP A 167 14.10 3.17 13.50
CA ASP A 167 15.46 3.11 14.04
C ASP A 167 16.53 2.98 12.96
N SER A 168 16.14 2.67 11.71
CA SER A 168 17.07 2.69 10.57
C SER A 168 17.44 4.09 10.09
N SER A 169 16.84 5.14 10.68
CA SER A 169 17.20 6.53 10.40
C SER A 169 18.68 6.79 10.64
N SER A 170 19.32 7.46 9.69
CA SER A 170 20.73 7.87 9.79
C SER A 170 20.95 9.19 10.52
N ASP A 171 19.87 9.90 10.89
CA ASP A 171 19.90 11.22 11.55
C ASP A 171 19.04 11.25 12.82
N GLU A 172 19.15 10.19 13.63
CA GLU A 172 18.50 10.08 14.96
C GLU A 172 16.97 10.23 14.92
N GLY A 173 16.35 9.85 13.80
CA GLY A 173 14.90 9.86 13.62
C GLY A 173 14.35 11.20 13.17
N GLU A 174 15.17 12.19 12.85
CA GLU A 174 14.73 13.47 12.27
C GLU A 174 14.11 13.26 10.88
N THR A 175 14.73 12.38 10.06
CA THR A 175 14.22 11.98 8.76
C THR A 175 14.38 10.49 8.50
N ILE A 176 13.56 9.98 7.58
CA ILE A 176 13.73 8.67 6.96
C ILE A 176 14.08 8.89 5.50
N THR A 177 15.32 8.58 5.13
CA THR A 177 15.82 8.78 3.77
C THR A 177 15.56 7.56 2.87
N MET A 178 15.71 7.77 1.57
CA MET A 178 15.69 6.68 0.59
C MET A 178 16.79 5.64 0.87
N GLN A 179 17.95 6.08 1.37
CA GLN A 179 19.07 5.23 1.72
C GLN A 179 18.73 4.36 2.94
N ASP A 180 18.12 4.94 3.97
CA ASP A 180 17.69 4.23 5.17
C ASP A 180 16.67 3.14 4.81
N LEU A 181 15.62 3.49 4.05
CA LEU A 181 14.60 2.53 3.58
C LEU A 181 15.20 1.42 2.71
N ALA A 182 16.16 1.75 1.83
CA ALA A 182 16.82 0.76 1.00
C ALA A 182 17.75 -0.15 1.83
N GLY A 183 18.48 0.40 2.80
CA GLY A 183 19.32 -0.33 3.74
C GLY A 183 18.49 -1.30 4.57
N PHE A 184 17.40 -0.81 5.18
CA PHE A 184 16.46 -1.61 5.93
C PHE A 184 15.85 -2.73 5.09
N ARG A 185 15.45 -2.44 3.84
CA ARG A 185 14.95 -3.49 2.92
C ARG A 185 16.01 -4.55 2.64
N LYS A 186 17.29 -4.18 2.42
CA LYS A 186 18.37 -5.15 2.22
C LYS A 186 18.57 -6.04 3.45
N LEU A 187 18.56 -5.43 4.65
CA LEU A 187 18.66 -6.18 5.90
C LEU A 187 17.52 -7.20 5.99
N ARG A 188 16.28 -6.77 5.76
CA ARG A 188 15.12 -7.68 5.75
C ARG A 188 15.24 -8.81 4.75
N ILE A 189 15.75 -8.54 3.54
CA ILE A 189 16.00 -9.57 2.53
C ILE A 189 17.03 -10.59 3.04
N ALA A 190 18.14 -10.12 3.61
CA ALA A 190 19.19 -10.99 4.13
C ALA A 190 18.67 -11.86 5.30
N THR A 191 17.94 -11.26 6.24
CA THR A 191 17.35 -11.94 7.39
C THR A 191 16.32 -12.99 6.95
N GLN A 192 15.33 -12.60 6.15
CA GLN A 192 14.23 -13.52 5.77
C GLN A 192 14.71 -14.65 4.84
N ARG A 193 15.76 -14.45 4.04
CA ARG A 193 16.36 -15.57 3.27
C ARG A 193 16.96 -16.66 4.17
N GLY A 194 17.41 -16.31 5.37
CA GLY A 194 17.89 -17.28 6.36
C GLY A 194 16.76 -17.90 7.18
N GLU A 195 15.80 -17.09 7.64
CA GLU A 195 14.72 -17.51 8.54
C GLU A 195 13.53 -18.18 7.83
N ASN A 196 13.27 -17.79 6.58
CA ASN A 196 12.19 -18.30 5.76
C ASN A 196 12.74 -18.77 4.40
N PRO A 197 13.33 -19.99 4.31
CA PRO A 197 13.85 -20.53 3.05
C PRO A 197 12.79 -20.65 1.94
N GLY A 198 11.50 -20.64 2.30
CA GLY A 198 10.37 -20.66 1.37
C GLY A 198 9.89 -19.28 0.91
N ALA A 199 10.54 -18.19 1.33
CA ALA A 199 10.14 -16.83 0.99
C ALA A 199 10.10 -16.60 -0.53
N VAL A 200 8.99 -16.09 -1.05
CA VAL A 200 8.83 -15.77 -2.47
C VAL A 200 9.22 -14.31 -2.70
N TYR A 201 10.46 -14.07 -3.12
CA TYR A 201 10.95 -12.72 -3.41
C TYR A 201 11.79 -12.67 -4.70
N GLY A 202 11.09 -12.55 -5.84
CA GLY A 202 11.71 -12.45 -7.17
C GLY A 202 11.68 -11.04 -7.77
N ARG A 203 11.90 -10.95 -9.09
CA ARG A 203 11.92 -9.67 -9.83
C ARG A 203 10.61 -8.87 -9.72
N LEU A 204 9.48 -9.56 -9.65
CA LEU A 204 8.16 -8.95 -9.55
C LEU A 204 7.93 -8.35 -8.16
N GLN A 205 8.12 -9.14 -7.10
CA GLN A 205 8.00 -8.70 -5.70
C GLN A 205 8.97 -7.56 -5.41
N HIS A 206 10.22 -7.66 -5.86
CA HIS A 206 11.18 -6.57 -5.74
C HIS A 206 10.73 -5.28 -6.44
N SER A 207 10.01 -5.39 -7.57
CA SER A 207 9.45 -4.22 -8.24
C SER A 207 8.35 -3.56 -7.42
N PHE A 208 7.50 -4.34 -6.73
CA PHE A 208 6.52 -3.81 -5.77
C PHE A 208 7.19 -3.20 -4.55
N ALA A 209 8.12 -3.89 -3.93
CA ALA A 209 8.89 -3.37 -2.80
C ALA A 209 9.58 -2.03 -3.12
N CYS A 210 10.16 -1.87 -4.31
CA CYS A 210 10.71 -0.58 -4.75
C CYS A 210 9.64 0.49 -4.95
N MET A 211 8.46 0.10 -5.43
CA MET A 211 7.32 1.00 -5.64
C MET A 211 6.73 1.48 -4.33
N GLU A 212 6.61 0.61 -3.31
CA GLU A 212 6.13 0.96 -1.97
C GLU A 212 6.98 2.07 -1.33
N ILE A 213 8.31 1.91 -1.36
CA ILE A 213 9.26 2.93 -0.88
C ILE A 213 9.08 4.23 -1.69
N ALA A 214 8.94 4.14 -3.01
CA ALA A 214 8.75 5.32 -3.86
C ALA A 214 7.41 6.03 -3.61
N LEU A 215 6.34 5.29 -3.33
CA LEU A 215 5.04 5.82 -2.95
C LEU A 215 5.12 6.56 -1.62
N PHE A 216 5.75 5.95 -0.61
CA PHE A 216 5.96 6.58 0.70
C PHE A 216 6.76 7.89 0.57
N LEU A 217 7.94 7.84 -0.05
CA LEU A 217 8.81 9.00 -0.27
C LEU A 217 8.13 10.10 -1.10
N GLY A 218 7.39 9.71 -2.13
CA GLY A 218 6.70 10.65 -3.02
C GLY A 218 5.45 11.28 -2.42
N THR A 219 4.82 10.60 -1.46
CA THR A 219 3.58 11.04 -0.80
C THR A 219 3.88 11.92 0.41
N PHE A 220 4.75 11.47 1.31
CA PHE A 220 5.00 12.19 2.57
C PHE A 220 6.22 13.11 2.50
N GLY A 221 7.00 13.03 1.42
CA GLY A 221 8.26 13.75 1.28
C GLY A 221 8.49 14.37 -0.09
N ASP A 222 9.76 14.61 -0.37
CA ASP A 222 10.24 15.21 -1.62
C ASP A 222 10.63 14.16 -2.67
N GLY A 223 10.52 12.86 -2.35
CA GLY A 223 11.00 11.76 -3.19
C GLY A 223 12.44 11.33 -2.86
N ALA A 224 13.09 11.92 -1.85
CA ALA A 224 14.38 11.52 -1.33
C ALA A 224 14.33 11.23 0.18
N LYS A 225 13.55 11.99 0.95
CA LYS A 225 13.36 11.79 2.39
C LYS A 225 11.97 12.21 2.87
N VAL A 226 11.56 11.68 4.01
CA VAL A 226 10.32 12.02 4.72
C VAL A 226 10.69 12.43 6.16
N ARG A 227 9.98 13.38 6.75
CA ARG A 227 10.18 13.74 8.16
C ARG A 227 9.92 12.54 9.08
N GLY A 228 10.66 12.44 10.16
CA GLY A 228 10.54 11.34 11.11
C GLY A 228 9.16 11.24 11.75
N ASP A 229 8.59 12.37 12.15
CA ASP A 229 7.25 12.44 12.72
C ASP A 229 6.16 11.99 11.73
N PHE A 230 6.28 12.34 10.45
CA PHE A 230 5.40 11.84 9.39
C PHE A 230 5.55 10.32 9.22
N SER A 231 6.78 9.83 9.29
CA SER A 231 7.11 8.41 9.18
C SER A 231 6.54 7.62 10.35
N ARG A 232 6.62 8.17 11.56
CA ARG A 232 6.08 7.58 12.80
C ARG A 232 4.57 7.45 12.73
N ALA A 233 3.87 8.54 12.44
CA ALA A 233 2.41 8.54 12.29
C ALA A 233 1.96 7.49 11.24
N PHE A 234 2.66 7.40 10.12
CA PHE A 234 2.29 6.49 9.04
C PHE A 234 2.60 5.02 9.35
N PHE A 235 3.82 4.71 9.81
CA PHE A 235 4.25 3.32 9.98
C PHE A 235 3.89 2.71 11.33
N GLN A 236 3.77 3.49 12.41
CA GLN A 236 3.41 2.97 13.75
C GLN A 236 1.91 3.06 14.05
N GLU A 237 1.25 4.10 13.54
CA GLU A 237 -0.16 4.35 13.88
C GLU A 237 -1.10 4.08 12.70
N GLU A 238 -0.56 3.86 11.50
CA GLU A 238 -1.33 3.89 10.25
C GLU A 238 -2.25 5.11 10.22
N ARG A 239 -1.69 6.28 10.52
CA ARG A 239 -2.38 7.57 10.58
C ARG A 239 -1.80 8.52 9.55
N LEU A 240 -2.66 9.32 8.91
CA LEU A 240 -2.18 10.41 8.07
C LEU A 240 -1.62 11.54 8.94
N PRO A 241 -0.41 12.07 8.65
CA PRO A 241 0.30 13.00 9.52
C PRO A 241 -0.21 14.45 9.47
N PHE A 242 -1.54 14.63 9.47
CA PHE A 242 -2.16 15.97 9.45
C PHE A 242 -1.84 16.78 10.71
N ARG A 243 -1.71 16.11 11.87
CA ARG A 243 -1.38 16.77 13.15
C ARG A 243 0.04 17.34 13.15
N GLU A 244 0.94 16.68 12.42
CA GLU A 244 2.34 17.04 12.24
C GLU A 244 2.52 18.11 11.14
N GLY A 245 1.43 18.48 10.45
CA GLY A 245 1.40 19.52 9.42
C GLY A 245 1.64 19.01 8.00
N TRP A 246 1.49 17.70 7.73
CA TRP A 246 1.53 17.20 6.37
C TRP A 246 0.31 17.69 5.57
N ASP A 247 0.58 18.35 4.44
CA ASP A 247 -0.43 18.66 3.43
C ASP A 247 0.20 18.51 2.05
N TRP A 248 -0.36 17.63 1.22
CA TRP A 248 0.12 17.41 -0.14
C TRP A 248 0.00 18.67 -1.01
N LYS A 249 -0.92 19.59 -0.69
CA LYS A 249 -1.08 20.87 -1.38
C LYS A 249 0.11 21.78 -1.20
N ASN A 250 0.93 21.57 -0.18
CA ASN A 250 2.15 22.35 0.08
C ASN A 250 3.41 21.76 -0.60
N ARG A 251 3.29 20.62 -1.31
CA ARG A 251 4.42 20.04 -2.06
C ARG A 251 4.90 21.01 -3.14
N LYS A 252 6.21 21.28 -3.14
CA LYS A 252 6.88 22.08 -4.18
C LYS A 252 6.99 21.27 -5.48
N GLY A 253 6.70 21.88 -6.63
CA GLY A 253 6.83 21.25 -7.94
C GLY A 253 6.50 22.21 -9.09
N TRP A 254 7.28 22.15 -10.17
CA TRP A 254 7.17 23.04 -11.34
C TRP A 254 5.91 22.78 -12.20
N TRP A 255 5.40 21.54 -12.24
CA TRP A 255 4.35 21.13 -13.21
C TRP A 255 3.06 20.60 -12.56
N SER A 256 3.15 19.96 -11.39
CA SER A 256 2.01 19.55 -10.57
C SER A 256 2.47 19.27 -9.15
N ARG A 257 1.65 19.63 -8.16
CA ARG A 257 1.89 19.28 -6.75
C ARG A 257 1.52 17.82 -6.46
N ARG A 258 0.76 17.17 -7.35
CA ARG A 258 0.34 15.77 -7.21
C ARG A 258 1.44 14.79 -7.57
N LEU A 259 1.41 13.63 -6.94
CA LEU A 259 2.26 12.50 -7.29
C LEU A 259 1.77 11.90 -8.62
N GLY A 260 2.47 12.25 -9.71
CA GLY A 260 2.24 11.72 -11.05
C GLY A 260 3.21 10.58 -11.43
N PHE A 261 2.93 9.92 -12.56
CA PHE A 261 3.71 8.77 -13.05
C PHE A 261 5.20 9.07 -13.17
N TRP A 262 5.57 10.25 -13.68
CA TRP A 262 6.97 10.58 -13.88
C TRP A 262 7.74 10.65 -12.55
N LYS A 263 7.22 11.35 -11.54
CA LYS A 263 7.84 11.45 -10.21
C LYS A 263 7.92 10.09 -9.53
N LEU A 264 6.86 9.28 -9.65
CA LEU A 264 6.84 7.94 -9.09
C LEU A 264 7.85 7.01 -9.77
N ALA A 265 7.89 7.00 -11.10
CA ALA A 265 8.79 6.16 -11.90
C ALA A 265 10.26 6.57 -11.75
N THR A 266 10.59 7.86 -11.62
CA THR A 266 11.96 8.32 -11.36
C THR A 266 12.41 7.93 -9.96
N THR A 267 11.55 8.10 -8.95
CA THR A 267 11.83 7.71 -7.56
C THR A 267 12.02 6.19 -7.45
N SER A 268 11.10 5.40 -8.02
CA SER A 268 11.20 3.93 -8.03
C SER A 268 12.49 3.44 -8.72
N ARG A 269 12.92 4.07 -9.82
CA ARG A 269 14.21 3.77 -10.47
C ARG A 269 15.42 4.09 -9.59
N ARG A 270 15.36 5.14 -8.76
CA ARG A 270 16.43 5.47 -7.79
C ARG A 270 16.49 4.43 -6.68
N VAL A 271 15.34 4.07 -6.10
CA VAL A 271 15.25 3.00 -5.09
C VAL A 271 15.79 1.68 -5.64
N ARG A 272 15.36 1.27 -6.84
CA ARG A 272 15.85 0.04 -7.50
C ARG A 272 17.36 0.05 -7.72
N ARG A 273 17.97 1.20 -7.99
CA ARG A 273 19.44 1.31 -8.10
C ARG A 273 20.13 1.03 -6.77
N LEU A 274 19.59 1.53 -5.66
CA LEU A 274 20.12 1.27 -4.32
C LEU A 274 19.96 -0.20 -3.91
N LEU A 275 18.87 -0.84 -4.34
CA LEU A 275 18.58 -2.25 -4.07
C LEU A 275 19.16 -3.22 -5.12
N ARG A 276 20.06 -2.77 -6.00
CA ARG A 276 20.74 -3.68 -6.95
C ARG A 276 21.51 -4.76 -6.18
N GLY A 277 21.47 -5.98 -6.72
CA GLY A 277 22.11 -7.15 -6.11
C GLY A 277 21.36 -7.72 -4.89
N ALA A 278 20.23 -7.12 -4.49
CA ALA A 278 19.40 -7.65 -3.40
C ALA A 278 18.37 -8.69 -3.87
N ILE A 279 18.32 -9.03 -5.17
CA ILE A 279 17.53 -10.14 -5.71
C ILE A 279 18.45 -11.20 -6.27
#